data_AF-A0A183DNY3-F1
#
_entry.id   AF-A0A183DNY3-F1
#
_cell.length_a   1.000
_cell.length_b   1.000
_cell.length_c   1.000
_cell.angle_alpha   90.00
_cell.angle_beta   90.00
_cell.angle_gamma   90.00
#
_symmetry.space_group_name_H-M   'P 1'
#
loop_
_entity.id
_entity.type
_entity.pdbx_description
1 polymer ?
#
loop_
_entity_poly.entity_id
_entity_poly.type
_entity_poly.pdbx_seq_one_letter_code
_entity_poly.pdbx_strand_id
1 'polypeptide(L)'
;MLADCLYKFKVRVEEVPEDEQSIGQGEHLLPVGHFDKDPARMFGVPFFIKVTNGETLDSVSERIRKKLDITPKEFEKYKFAVIVNNRVSKYLDRESVVNLNELAHTHITGYASAPWLGLDHMNKSRGARGSHTTEKAIVIHN
;
A
#
# COMPACT_ATOMS: atom_id res chain seq x y z
N MET A 1 -40.36 -2.61 -3.90
CA MET A 1 -39.32 -2.78 -4.94
C MET A 1 -38.75 -1.40 -5.18
N LEU A 2 -37.51 -1.04 -4.88
CA LEU A 2 -36.26 -1.78 -4.70
C LEU A 2 -35.48 -1.12 -3.55
N ALA A 3 -35.11 -1.90 -2.54
CA ALA A 3 -34.07 -1.51 -1.61
C ALA A 3 -32.74 -1.94 -2.23
N ASP A 4 -32.14 -1.06 -3.04
CA ASP A 4 -30.75 -1.21 -3.47
C ASP A 4 -29.84 -0.88 -2.29
N CYS A 5 -29.79 -1.80 -1.31
CA CYS A 5 -28.59 -1.98 -0.52
C CYS A 5 -27.58 -2.66 -1.48
N LEU A 6 -26.32 -2.25 -1.59
CA LEU A 6 -25.32 -2.65 -0.62
C LEU A 6 -24.00 -1.94 -0.96
N TYR A 7 -23.44 -1.23 0.02
CA TYR A 7 -22.00 -0.99 0.06
C TYR A 7 -21.30 -2.35 -0.09
N LYS A 8 -20.51 -2.51 -1.16
CA LYS A 8 -19.77 -3.74 -1.42
C LYS A 8 -18.50 -3.77 -0.54
N PHE A 9 -18.64 -4.20 0.70
CA PHE A 9 -17.51 -4.44 1.58
C PHE A 9 -16.82 -5.76 1.22
N LYS A 10 -15.49 -5.77 1.26
CA LYS A 10 -14.69 -7.01 1.29
C LYS A 10 -14.15 -7.16 2.70
N VAL A 11 -14.46 -8.28 3.34
CA VAL A 11 -13.97 -8.61 4.68
C VAL A 11 -12.87 -9.65 4.53
N ARG A 12 -11.80 -9.52 5.31
CA ARG A 12 -10.74 -10.51 5.46
C ARG A 12 -10.60 -10.84 6.94
N VAL A 13 -10.51 -12.14 7.24
CA VAL A 13 -10.12 -12.64 8.56
C VAL A 13 -8.71 -13.21 8.39
N GLU A 14 -7.78 -12.78 9.25
CA GLU A 14 -6.41 -13.27 9.29
C GLU A 14 -6.00 -13.50 10.74
N GLU A 15 -5.11 -14.48 10.96
CA GLU A 15 -4.46 -14.66 12.25
C GLU A 15 -3.55 -13.48 12.53
N VAL A 16 -3.59 -12.95 13.76
CA VAL A 16 -2.73 -11.83 14.17
C VAL A 16 -1.29 -12.35 14.34
N PRO A 17 -0.31 -11.85 13.56
CA PRO A 17 1.09 -12.24 13.73
C PRO A 17 1.59 -12.00 15.15
N GLU A 18 2.49 -12.85 15.64
CA GLU A 18 3.04 -12.73 17.01
C GLU A 18 3.63 -11.35 17.30
N ASP A 19 4.30 -10.74 16.31
CA ASP A 19 4.89 -9.40 16.44
C ASP A 19 3.87 -8.26 16.49
N GLU A 20 2.61 -8.53 16.16
CA GLU A 20 1.49 -7.56 16.13
C GLU A 20 0.52 -7.72 17.32
N GLN A 21 0.66 -8.77 18.16
CA GLN A 21 -0.26 -9.05 19.26
C GLN A 21 -0.22 -7.99 20.37
N SER A 22 0.97 -7.46 20.68
CA SER A 22 1.18 -6.45 21.71
C SER A 22 1.78 -5.19 21.11
N ILE A 23 1.09 -4.06 21.28
CA ILE A 23 1.55 -2.74 20.85
C ILE A 23 1.94 -1.95 22.08
N GLY A 24 3.24 -1.74 22.24
CA GLY A 24 3.84 -1.02 23.36
C GLY A 24 3.73 0.51 23.23
N GLN A 25 4.21 1.21 24.26
CA GLN A 25 4.32 2.66 24.22
C GLN A 25 5.32 3.09 23.15
N GLY A 26 4.91 3.99 22.25
CA GLY A 26 5.75 4.42 21.13
C GLY A 26 5.78 3.43 19.96
N GLU A 27 4.91 2.42 19.96
CA GLU A 27 4.65 1.55 18.82
C GLU A 27 3.28 1.84 18.20
N HIS A 28 3.12 1.51 16.92
CA HIS A 28 1.85 1.67 16.20
C HIS A 28 1.70 0.61 15.11
N LEU A 29 0.46 0.14 14.87
CA LEU A 29 0.12 -0.68 13.70
C LEU A 29 -0.25 0.23 12.54
N LEU A 30 0.68 0.40 11.60
CA LEU A 30 0.50 1.24 10.44
C LEU A 30 -0.16 0.44 9.30
N PRO A 31 -1.30 0.90 8.75
CA PRO A 31 -1.87 0.27 7.54
C PRO A 31 -0.93 0.47 6.35
N VAL A 32 -0.76 -0.56 5.54
CA VAL A 32 0.05 -0.57 4.33
C VAL A 32 -0.79 -1.00 3.14
N GLY A 33 -0.66 -0.30 2.01
CA GLY A 33 -1.39 -0.60 0.79
C GLY A 33 -0.55 -0.40 -0.47
N HIS A 34 -0.95 -1.04 -1.56
CA HIS A 34 -0.26 -0.97 -2.85
C HIS A 34 -0.99 -0.05 -3.82
N PHE A 35 -0.25 0.77 -4.56
CA PHE A 35 -0.78 1.57 -5.65
C PHE A 35 0.27 1.73 -6.76
N ASP A 36 -0.17 2.17 -7.94
CA ASP A 36 0.68 2.42 -9.11
C ASP A 36 0.34 3.81 -9.62
N LYS A 37 1.17 4.81 -9.28
CA LYS A 37 1.02 6.24 -9.59
C LYS A 37 -0.18 6.96 -8.94
N ASP A 38 -1.34 6.30 -8.87
CA ASP A 38 -2.59 6.87 -8.36
C ASP A 38 -3.06 6.13 -7.08
N PRO A 39 -2.91 6.72 -5.88
CA PRO A 39 -3.32 6.10 -4.62
C PRO A 39 -4.84 5.93 -4.47
N ALA A 40 -5.67 6.56 -5.32
CA ALA A 40 -7.10 6.26 -5.38
C ALA A 40 -7.41 4.91 -6.05
N ARG A 41 -6.42 4.32 -6.74
CA ARG A 41 -6.53 3.04 -7.46
C ARG A 41 -5.59 1.99 -6.86
N MET A 42 -5.92 1.60 -5.63
CA MET A 42 -5.17 0.56 -4.92
C MET A 42 -5.35 -0.82 -5.57
N PHE A 43 -4.36 -1.69 -5.36
CA PHE A 43 -4.43 -3.09 -5.77
C PHE A 43 -3.77 -3.99 -4.72
N GLY A 44 -3.73 -5.28 -5.00
CA GLY A 44 -3.11 -6.25 -4.09
C GLY A 44 -3.91 -6.41 -2.80
N VAL A 45 -3.20 -6.83 -1.77
CA VAL A 45 -3.77 -7.22 -0.49
C VAL A 45 -3.16 -6.31 0.57
N PRO A 46 -3.92 -5.36 1.18
CA PRO A 46 -3.38 -4.48 2.21
C PRO A 46 -3.02 -5.29 3.46
N PHE A 47 -2.14 -4.78 4.30
CA PHE A 47 -1.71 -5.44 5.53
C PHE A 47 -1.28 -4.40 6.56
N PHE A 48 -1.11 -4.82 7.82
CA PHE A 48 -0.53 -3.98 8.86
C PHE A 48 0.96 -4.25 9.03
N ILE A 49 1.70 -3.23 9.44
CA ILE A 49 3.08 -3.37 9.87
C ILE A 49 3.27 -2.64 11.20
N LYS A 50 3.91 -3.29 12.17
CA LYS A 50 4.30 -2.61 13.40
C LYS A 50 5.49 -1.70 13.15
N VAL A 51 5.37 -0.46 13.60
CA VAL A 51 6.44 0.55 13.54
C VAL A 51 6.67 1.14 14.93
N THR A 52 7.92 1.50 15.20
CA THR A 52 8.31 2.17 16.45
C THR A 52 8.71 3.61 16.17
N ASN A 53 8.38 4.54 17.07
CA ASN A 53 8.80 5.92 16.94
C ASN A 53 10.33 6.04 16.92
N GLY A 54 10.89 6.79 15.97
CA GLY A 54 12.33 6.93 15.81
C GLY A 54 12.99 5.83 14.95
N GLU A 55 12.21 4.85 14.49
CA GLU A 55 12.71 3.81 13.61
C GLU A 55 12.99 4.32 12.18
N THR A 56 14.05 3.81 11.53
CA THR A 56 14.34 4.14 10.13
C THR A 56 13.43 3.39 9.16
N LEU A 57 13.09 4.03 8.04
CA LEU A 57 12.31 3.40 6.98
C LEU A 57 13.04 2.19 6.39
N ASP A 58 14.37 2.19 6.36
CA ASP A 58 15.13 1.02 5.91
C ASP A 58 14.79 -0.25 6.73
N SER A 59 14.78 -0.14 8.06
CA SER A 59 14.37 -1.24 8.96
C SER A 59 12.93 -1.70 8.70
N VAL A 60 12.00 -0.75 8.59
CA VAL A 60 10.59 -1.03 8.27
C VAL A 60 10.45 -1.71 6.91
N SER A 61 11.20 -1.24 5.92
CA SER A 61 11.15 -1.71 4.54
C SER A 61 11.66 -3.14 4.41
N GLU A 62 12.67 -3.55 5.18
CA GLU A 62 13.13 -4.94 5.20
C GLU A 62 12.09 -5.87 5.82
N ARG A 63 11.34 -5.44 6.84
CA ARG A 63 10.21 -6.21 7.35
C ARG A 63 9.10 -6.34 6.30
N ILE A 64 8.77 -5.25 5.61
CA ILE A 64 7.79 -5.28 4.51
C ILE A 64 8.24 -6.23 3.41
N ARG A 65 9.50 -6.18 2.98
CA ARG A 65 10.04 -7.04 1.93
C ARG A 65 9.92 -8.52 2.30
N LYS A 66 10.29 -8.88 3.54
CA LYS A 66 10.17 -10.24 4.07
C LYS A 66 8.71 -10.68 4.15
N LYS A 67 7.82 -9.81 4.63
CA LYS A 67 6.37 -10.08 4.73
C LYS A 67 5.71 -10.30 3.37
N LEU A 68 6.19 -9.64 2.32
CA LEU A 68 5.72 -9.80 0.95
C LEU A 68 6.40 -10.94 0.18
N ASP A 69 7.44 -11.55 0.74
CA ASP A 69 8.30 -12.56 0.08
C ASP A 69 8.85 -12.10 -1.28
N ILE A 70 9.42 -10.89 -1.32
CA ILE A 70 9.93 -10.28 -2.55
C ILE A 70 11.47 -10.26 -2.57
N THR A 71 12.05 -10.57 -3.73
CA THR A 71 13.51 -10.49 -3.93
C THR A 71 14.02 -9.03 -3.79
N PRO A 72 15.23 -8.81 -3.24
CA PRO A 72 15.79 -7.46 -3.08
C PRO A 72 15.76 -6.63 -4.37
N LYS A 73 16.18 -7.24 -5.49
CA LYS A 73 16.21 -6.60 -6.83
C LYS A 73 14.84 -6.12 -7.30
N GLU A 74 13.78 -6.85 -6.97
CA GLU A 74 12.44 -6.40 -7.30
C GLU A 74 11.99 -5.27 -6.36
N PHE A 75 12.31 -5.40 -5.08
CA PHE A 75 11.90 -4.46 -4.04
C PHE A 75 12.57 -3.08 -4.18
N GLU A 76 13.75 -3.00 -4.81
CA GLU A 76 14.40 -1.73 -5.18
C GLU A 76 13.51 -0.80 -6.03
N LYS A 77 12.53 -1.36 -6.75
CA LYS A 77 11.61 -0.58 -7.60
C LYS A 77 10.46 0.06 -6.80
N TYR A 78 10.30 -0.31 -5.54
CA TYR A 78 9.22 0.17 -4.70
C TYR A 78 9.58 1.54 -4.13
N LYS A 79 8.62 2.46 -4.19
CA LYS A 79 8.72 3.74 -3.49
C LYS A 79 7.72 3.77 -2.33
N PHE A 80 8.10 4.46 -1.28
CA PHE A 80 7.29 4.58 -0.06
C PHE A 80 6.70 5.98 0.00
N ALA A 81 5.43 6.07 0.36
CA ALA A 81 4.74 7.34 0.49
C ALA A 81 3.82 7.35 1.70
N VAL A 82 3.71 8.51 2.36
CA VAL A 82 2.62 8.75 3.31
C VAL A 82 1.40 9.19 2.52
N ILE A 83 0.30 8.46 2.66
CA ILE A 83 -0.96 8.75 1.98
C ILE A 83 -1.95 9.30 2.99
N VAL A 84 -2.57 10.43 2.67
CA VAL A 84 -3.64 11.05 3.46
C VAL A 84 -4.79 11.39 2.52
N ASN A 85 -6.02 11.01 2.86
CA ASN A 85 -7.22 11.24 2.02
C ASN A 85 -7.04 10.79 0.55
N ASN A 86 -6.45 9.61 0.34
CA ASN A 86 -6.14 9.04 -0.98
C ASN A 86 -5.27 9.95 -1.87
N ARG A 87 -4.38 10.74 -1.28
CA ARG A 87 -3.38 11.55 -1.98
C ARG A 87 -2.01 11.33 -1.37
N VAL A 88 -0.99 11.36 -2.21
CA VAL A 88 0.41 11.35 -1.74
C VAL A 88 0.66 12.66 -0.99
N SER A 89 0.90 12.55 0.31
CA SER A 89 1.32 13.69 1.13
C SER A 89 2.82 13.94 0.97
N LYS A 90 3.62 12.88 1.05
CA LYS A 90 5.07 12.91 0.77
C LYS A 90 5.59 11.54 0.39
N TYR A 91 6.64 11.52 -0.42
CA TYR A 91 7.49 10.33 -0.59
C TYR A 91 8.53 10.28 0.53
N LEU A 92 8.96 9.07 0.87
CA LEU A 92 9.94 8.81 1.91
C LEU A 92 11.19 8.15 1.31
N ASP A 93 12.35 8.62 1.74
CA ASP A 93 13.64 7.99 1.49
C ASP A 93 13.97 6.95 2.57
N ARG A 94 14.93 6.05 2.31
CA ARG A 94 15.27 4.94 3.22
C ARG A 94 15.79 5.44 4.58
N GLU A 95 16.39 6.62 4.60
CA GLU A 95 16.89 7.31 5.79
C GLU A 95 15.78 8.03 6.57
N SER A 96 14.56 8.11 6.02
CA SER A 96 13.43 8.73 6.71
C SER A 96 13.15 8.03 8.03
N VAL A 97 12.82 8.82 9.05
CA VAL A 97 12.52 8.31 10.39
C VAL A 97 11.01 8.32 10.62
N VAL A 98 10.50 7.24 11.20
CA VAL A 98 9.11 7.11 11.64
C VAL A 98 8.86 8.12 12.75
N ASN A 99 8.00 9.10 12.46
CA ASN A 99 7.47 10.02 13.43
C ASN A 99 6.00 9.68 13.69
N LEU A 100 5.72 9.04 14.83
CA LEU A 100 4.35 8.65 15.16
C LEU A 100 3.43 9.86 15.32
N ASN A 101 3.94 11.05 15.64
CA ASN A 101 3.08 12.24 15.67
C ASN A 101 2.55 12.55 14.28
N GLU A 102 3.36 12.47 13.23
CA GLU A 102 2.92 12.70 11.85
C GLU A 102 1.90 11.66 11.37
N LEU A 103 2.01 10.42 11.87
CA LEU A 103 1.13 9.31 11.49
C LEU A 103 -0.15 9.25 12.34
N ALA A 104 -0.10 9.68 13.61
CA ALA A 104 -1.22 9.62 14.55
C ALA A 104 -2.13 10.88 14.51
N HIS A 105 -1.66 12.04 14.05
CA HIS A 105 -2.44 13.31 14.10
C HIS A 105 -3.67 13.37 13.18
N THR A 106 -4.15 12.25 12.64
CA THR A 106 -5.35 12.20 11.80
C THR A 106 -6.48 11.36 12.41
N HIS A 107 -6.34 10.96 13.67
CA HIS A 107 -7.40 10.26 14.43
C HIS A 107 -8.61 11.15 14.78
N ILE A 108 -8.61 12.45 14.44
CA ILE A 108 -9.73 13.36 14.72
C ILE A 108 -10.88 13.21 13.71
N THR A 109 -10.65 12.62 12.52
CA THR A 109 -11.65 12.55 11.44
C THR A 109 -11.98 11.11 11.00
N GLY A 110 -12.10 10.18 11.94
CA GLY A 110 -12.57 8.82 11.66
C GLY A 110 -11.61 7.96 10.79
N TYR A 111 -11.88 6.66 10.73
CA TYR A 111 -11.04 5.69 10.01
C TYR A 111 -10.87 5.97 8.50
N ALA A 112 -11.72 6.83 7.92
CA ALA A 112 -11.70 7.16 6.49
C ALA A 112 -10.57 8.13 6.08
N SER A 113 -9.91 8.80 7.03
CA SER A 113 -8.87 9.80 6.74
C SER A 113 -7.49 9.47 7.30
N ALA A 114 -7.36 8.39 8.09
CA ALA A 114 -6.10 8.08 8.77
C ALA A 114 -4.95 7.83 7.76
N PRO A 115 -3.73 8.36 8.02
CA PRO A 115 -2.56 8.13 7.20
C PRO A 115 -2.27 6.65 7.09
N TRP A 116 -1.81 6.25 5.92
CA TRP A 116 -1.31 4.91 5.66
C TRP A 116 -0.04 4.96 4.84
N LEU A 117 0.75 3.89 4.91
CA LEU A 117 1.97 3.73 4.14
C LEU A 117 1.65 3.15 2.77
N GLY A 118 1.85 3.96 1.74
CA GLY A 118 1.70 3.55 0.35
C GLY A 118 2.97 2.93 -0.21
N LEU A 119 2.80 1.78 -0.88
CA LEU A 119 3.80 1.11 -1.69
C LEU A 119 3.50 1.43 -3.17
N ASP A 120 4.23 2.38 -3.74
CA ASP A 120 4.11 2.73 -5.16
C ASP A 120 4.97 1.78 -5.99
N HIS A 121 4.31 0.90 -6.74
CA HIS A 121 4.96 -0.01 -7.66
C HIS A 121 4.01 -0.49 -8.75
N MET A 122 4.58 -1.02 -9.84
CA MET A 122 3.79 -1.57 -10.93
C MET A 122 2.96 -2.76 -10.46
N ASN A 123 1.66 -2.74 -10.78
CA ASN A 123 0.78 -3.87 -10.55
C ASN A 123 1.08 -5.01 -11.55
N LYS A 124 1.65 -6.11 -11.06
CA LYS A 124 1.93 -7.30 -11.89
C LYS A 124 0.70 -8.16 -12.19
N SER A 125 -0.37 -8.05 -11.41
CA SER A 125 -1.63 -8.77 -11.64
C SER A 125 -2.45 -8.15 -12.76
N ARG A 126 -2.15 -6.91 -13.14
CA ARG A 126 -2.50 -6.36 -14.46
C ARG A 126 -1.64 -7.06 -15.49
N GLY A 127 -1.94 -8.34 -15.73
CA GLY A 127 -1.26 -9.16 -16.72
C GLY A 127 -1.12 -8.38 -18.02
N ALA A 128 0.02 -8.61 -18.69
CA ALA A 128 0.37 -8.17 -20.02
C ALA A 128 -0.85 -7.78 -20.89
N ARG A 129 -1.33 -6.54 -20.75
CA ARG A 129 -2.18 -5.89 -21.76
C ARG A 129 -1.27 -5.49 -22.92
N GLY A 130 -0.67 -6.52 -23.50
CA GLY A 130 0.53 -6.49 -24.31
C GLY A 130 0.81 -7.82 -25.01
N SER A 131 0.02 -8.88 -24.79
CA SER A 131 -0.36 -9.68 -25.96
C SER A 131 -1.33 -8.82 -26.77
N HIS A 132 -0.80 -7.80 -27.44
CA HIS A 132 -1.35 -7.43 -28.71
C HIS A 132 -1.19 -8.70 -29.56
N THR A 133 -2.24 -9.51 -29.61
CA THR A 133 -2.49 -10.34 -30.77
C THR A 133 -2.59 -9.37 -31.94
N THR A 134 -1.42 -9.05 -32.50
CA THR A 134 -1.16 -8.32 -33.74
C THR A 134 -2.40 -7.70 -34.37
N GLU A 135 -2.78 -6.50 -33.94
CA GLU A 135 -3.61 -5.67 -34.80
C GLU A 135 -2.70 -5.25 -35.96
N LYS A 136 -2.73 -6.03 -37.05
CA LYS A 136 -2.10 -5.65 -38.30
C LYS A 136 -3.06 -4.73 -39.03
N ALA A 137 -2.55 -3.61 -39.54
CA ALA A 137 -3.29 -2.73 -40.43
C ALA A 137 -3.87 -3.52 -41.61
N ILE A 138 -5.14 -3.27 -41.94
CA ILE A 138 -5.76 -3.80 -43.15
C ILE A 138 -5.38 -2.86 -44.30
N VAL A 139 -4.69 -3.39 -45.30
CA VAL A 139 -4.35 -2.67 -46.53
C VAL A 139 -5.35 -3.06 -47.62
N ILE A 140 -6.06 -2.07 -48.16
CA ILE A 140 -6.95 -2.25 -49.31
C ILE A 140 -6.14 -1.98 -50.58
N HIS A 141 -6.09 -2.96 -51.48
CA HIS A 141 -5.52 -2.79 -52.83
C HIS A 141 -6.66 -2.51 -53.81
N ASN A 142 -6.38 -1.67 -54.81
CA ASN A 142 -7.31 -1.33 -55.89
C ASN A 142 -7.18 -2.29 -57.07
#